data_AF-A0A8J7X621-F1
#
_entry.id   AF-A0A8J7X621-F1
#
_cell.length_a   1.000
_cell.length_b   1.000
_cell.length_c   1.000
_cell.angle_alpha   90.00
_cell.angle_beta   90.00
_cell.angle_gamma   90.00
#
_symmetry.space_group_name_H-M   'P 1'
#
loop_
_entity.id
_entity.type
_entity.pdbx_description
1 polymer ?
#
loop_
_entity_poly.entity_id
_entity_poly.type
_entity_poly.pdbx_seq_one_letter_code
_entity_poly.pdbx_strand_id
1 'polypeptide(L)'
;MEFYLATVIIAILFIIFAYWKGKIDSSALVLSGVVGFVVLFSLGGKWPYLWLILVFFFIGNLVTKYRYSRKESNGVAEGIRTWKNVFGNGGSATIFALLYGITGNEIILLGLLGAMATAAGDTFATEVGEAHEREPRLITTFKKVKVGTSGAISRYGLVAALVGAG
;
A
#
# COMPACT_ATOMS: atom_id res chain seq x y z
N MET A 1 5.88 27.16 -0.11
CA MET A 1 6.80 26.75 0.97
C MET A 1 6.03 26.19 2.15
N GLU A 2 4.99 26.89 2.64
CA GLU A 2 4.13 26.42 3.75
C GLU A 2 3.52 25.03 3.51
N PHE A 3 2.99 24.77 2.30
CA PHE A 3 2.39 23.49 1.96
C PHE A 3 3.38 22.31 1.94
N TYR A 4 4.63 22.59 1.55
CA TYR A 4 5.72 21.60 1.57
C TYR A 4 6.06 21.21 2.99
N LEU A 5 6.24 22.21 3.85
CA LEU A 5 6.53 22.01 5.26
C LEU A 5 5.38 21.26 5.97
N ALA A 6 4.13 21.62 5.71
CA ALA A 6 2.97 20.94 6.26
C ALA A 6 2.92 19.46 5.84
N THR A 7 3.16 19.16 4.55
CA THR A 7 3.15 17.79 4.03
C THR A 7 4.24 16.94 4.70
N VAL A 8 5.46 17.47 4.83
CA VAL A 8 6.58 16.79 5.49
C VAL A 8 6.26 16.52 6.96
N ILE A 9 5.75 17.52 7.67
CA ILE A 9 5.39 17.38 9.10
C ILE A 9 4.30 16.32 9.25
N ILE A 10 3.23 16.38 8.45
CA ILE A 10 2.14 15.40 8.49
C ILE A 10 2.67 13.99 8.23
N ALA A 11 3.51 13.80 7.20
CA ALA A 11 4.08 12.50 6.88
C ALA A 11 4.95 11.95 8.03
N ILE A 12 5.82 12.77 8.60
CA ILE A 12 6.68 12.38 9.74
C ILE A 12 5.81 12.00 10.94
N LEU A 13 4.82 12.83 11.30
CA LEU A 13 3.92 12.56 12.42
C LEU A 13 3.15 11.24 12.22
N PHE A 14 2.67 10.98 11.00
CA PHE A 14 1.96 9.74 10.69
C PHE A 14 2.84 8.51 10.84
N ILE A 15 4.08 8.54 10.33
CA ILE A 15 4.99 7.39 10.41
C ILE A 15 5.43 7.16 11.87
N ILE A 16 5.76 8.22 12.62
CA ILE A 16 6.10 8.11 14.05
C ILE A 16 4.91 7.56 14.85
N PHE A 17 3.70 8.06 14.59
CA PHE A 17 2.49 7.57 15.24
C PHE A 17 2.24 6.08 14.92
N ALA A 18 2.43 5.66 13.67
CA ALA A 18 2.31 4.26 13.28
C ALA A 18 3.32 3.37 14.01
N TYR A 19 4.56 3.84 14.18
CA TYR A 19 5.60 3.15 14.94
C TYR A 19 5.25 3.04 16.43
N TRP A 20 4.81 4.13 17.07
CA TRP A 20 4.39 4.13 18.48
C TRP A 20 3.18 3.23 18.74
N LYS A 21 2.29 3.08 17.76
CA LYS A 21 1.15 2.16 17.83
C LYS A 21 1.53 0.70 17.53
N GLY A 22 2.82 0.40 17.33
CA GLY A 22 3.30 -0.95 17.01
C GLY A 22 2.75 -1.47 15.68
N LYS A 23 2.38 -0.59 14.75
CA LYS A 23 1.86 -0.97 13.42
C LYS A 23 2.96 -1.23 12.41
N ILE A 24 4.10 -0.59 12.61
CA ILE A 24 5.31 -0.78 11.80
C ILE A 24 6.49 -1.06 12.74
N ASP A 25 7.48 -1.83 12.27
CA ASP A 25 8.74 -2.03 12.98
C ASP A 25 9.76 -0.92 12.65
N SER A 26 10.95 -1.02 13.23
CA SER A 26 12.04 -0.07 12.97
C SER A 26 12.52 -0.09 11.51
N SER A 27 12.47 -1.25 10.85
CA SER A 27 12.89 -1.39 9.45
C SER A 27 11.92 -0.66 8.49
N ALA A 28 10.63 -0.78 8.74
CA ALA A 28 9.58 -0.08 8.03
C ALA A 28 9.61 1.43 8.31
N LEU A 29 9.89 1.84 9.55
CA LEU A 29 10.06 3.26 9.92
C LEU A 29 11.16 3.91 9.07
N VAL A 30 12.36 3.30 9.05
CA VAL A 30 13.51 3.82 8.29
C VAL A 30 13.20 3.84 6.78
N LEU A 31 12.73 2.73 6.22
CA LEU A 31 12.47 2.66 4.78
C LEU A 31 11.34 3.60 4.35
N SER A 32 10.29 3.77 5.17
CA SER A 32 9.22 4.74 4.87
C SER A 32 9.74 6.17 4.86
N GLY A 33 10.69 6.50 5.73
CA GLY A 33 11.38 7.80 5.72
C GLY A 33 12.19 8.03 4.44
N VAL A 34 12.97 7.03 4.01
CA VAL A 34 13.76 7.09 2.77
C VAL A 34 12.85 7.20 1.54
N VAL A 35 11.84 6.35 1.43
CA VAL A 35 10.85 6.38 0.35
C VAL A 35 10.13 7.72 0.31
N GLY A 36 9.65 8.20 1.47
CA GLY A 36 8.99 9.50 1.58
C GLY A 36 9.89 10.65 1.12
N PHE A 37 11.15 10.66 1.55
CA PHE A 37 12.14 11.65 1.11
C PHE A 37 12.33 11.63 -0.41
N VAL A 38 12.62 10.46 -0.99
CA VAL A 38 12.83 10.34 -2.44
C VAL A 38 11.61 10.83 -3.21
N VAL A 39 10.42 10.37 -2.84
CA VAL A 39 9.17 10.75 -3.52
C VAL A 39 8.91 12.27 -3.41
N LEU A 40 9.08 12.86 -2.23
CA LEU A 40 8.84 14.30 -2.00
C LEU A 40 9.76 15.17 -2.87
N PHE A 41 11.05 14.84 -2.90
CA PHE A 41 12.02 15.60 -3.69
C PHE A 41 11.86 15.37 -5.18
N SER A 42 11.62 14.12 -5.61
CA SER A 42 11.50 13.82 -7.04
C SER A 42 10.21 14.36 -7.66
N LEU A 43 9.11 14.42 -6.91
CA LEU A 43 7.86 14.99 -7.43
C LEU A 43 7.84 16.53 -7.45
N GLY A 44 8.78 17.20 -6.78
CA GLY A 44 9.04 18.64 -6.95
C GLY A 44 7.83 19.55 -6.75
N GLY A 45 6.87 19.17 -5.89
CA GLY A 45 5.64 19.94 -5.67
C GLY A 45 4.45 19.55 -6.55
N LYS A 46 4.49 18.39 -7.24
CA LYS A 46 3.31 17.77 -7.86
C LYS A 46 2.37 17.18 -6.79
N TRP A 47 1.72 18.08 -6.03
CA TRP A 47 0.91 17.77 -4.86
C TRP A 47 -0.16 16.69 -5.04
N PRO A 48 -0.91 16.62 -6.15
CA PRO A 48 -1.93 15.59 -6.32
C PRO A 48 -1.40 14.16 -6.16
N TYR A 49 -0.18 13.88 -6.60
CA TYR A 49 0.45 12.57 -6.49
C TYR A 49 0.91 12.27 -5.06
N LEU A 50 1.36 13.28 -4.32
CA LEU A 50 1.68 13.13 -2.90
C LEU A 50 0.42 12.84 -2.08
N TRP A 51 -0.68 13.54 -2.36
CA TRP A 51 -1.97 13.26 -1.74
C TRP A 51 -2.49 11.87 -2.09
N LEU A 52 -2.33 11.43 -3.34
CA LEU A 52 -2.70 10.07 -3.74
C LEU A 52 -2.00 9.01 -2.87
N ILE A 53 -0.70 9.18 -2.60
CA ILE A 53 0.07 8.27 -1.75
C ILE A 53 -0.47 8.30 -0.31
N LEU A 54 -0.73 9.48 0.25
CA LEU A 54 -1.31 9.62 1.60
C LEU A 54 -2.71 9.00 1.70
N VAL A 55 -3.56 9.21 0.69
CA VAL A 55 -4.90 8.64 0.59
C VAL A 55 -4.82 7.11 0.51
N PHE A 56 -3.92 6.55 -0.31
CA PHE A 56 -3.66 5.12 -0.36
C PHE A 56 -3.27 4.56 1.01
N PHE A 57 -2.33 5.20 1.72
CA PHE A 57 -1.95 4.75 3.06
C PHE A 57 -3.12 4.80 4.05
N PHE A 58 -3.92 5.86 4.01
CA PHE A 58 -5.07 6.01 4.90
C PHE A 58 -6.15 4.95 4.60
N ILE A 59 -6.57 4.83 3.36
CA ILE A 59 -7.60 3.88 2.92
C ILE A 59 -7.11 2.44 3.12
N GLY A 60 -5.87 2.14 2.74
CA GLY A 60 -5.25 0.82 2.96
C GLY A 60 -5.29 0.43 4.43
N ASN A 61 -4.99 1.36 5.35
CA ASN A 61 -5.12 1.11 6.79
C ASN A 61 -6.56 0.85 7.26
N LEU A 62 -7.55 1.53 6.66
CA LEU A 62 -8.97 1.28 6.97
C LEU A 62 -9.40 -0.11 6.51
N VAL A 63 -9.01 -0.48 5.29
CA VAL A 63 -9.31 -1.79 4.70
C VAL A 63 -8.60 -2.92 5.46
N THR A 64 -7.36 -2.71 5.91
CA THR A 64 -6.68 -3.65 6.81
C THR A 64 -7.42 -3.86 8.13
N LYS A 65 -8.08 -2.84 8.67
CA LYS A 65 -8.87 -3.00 9.90
C LYS A 65 -10.25 -3.62 9.66
N TYR A 66 -10.72 -3.65 8.42
CA TYR A 66 -12.02 -4.18 8.09
C TYR A 66 -12.13 -5.67 8.48
N ARG A 67 -13.15 -6.00 9.29
CA ARG A 67 -13.40 -7.36 9.83
C ARG A 67 -12.16 -8.05 10.42
N TYR A 68 -11.30 -7.29 11.10
CA TYR A 68 -10.04 -7.79 11.66
C TYR A 68 -10.22 -9.05 12.53
N SER A 69 -11.22 -9.10 13.41
CA SER A 69 -11.48 -10.28 14.27
C SER A 69 -11.77 -11.56 13.47
N ARG A 70 -12.35 -11.45 12.27
CA ARG A 70 -12.57 -12.60 11.39
C ARG A 70 -11.26 -13.10 10.80
N LYS A 71 -10.42 -12.18 10.33
CA LYS A 71 -9.09 -12.50 9.79
C LYS A 71 -8.19 -13.10 10.88
N GLU A 72 -8.30 -12.59 12.11
CA GLU A 72 -7.58 -13.12 13.27
C GLU A 72 -8.02 -14.55 13.60
N SER A 73 -9.33 -14.83 13.61
CA SER A 73 -9.84 -16.20 13.81
C SER A 73 -9.41 -17.18 12.72
N ASN A 74 -9.12 -16.68 11.52
CA ASN A 74 -8.61 -17.46 10.40
C ASN A 74 -7.06 -17.57 10.39
N GLY A 75 -6.36 -16.88 11.28
CA GLY A 75 -4.89 -16.85 11.33
C GLY A 75 -4.23 -16.04 10.21
N VAL A 76 -4.96 -15.12 9.57
CA VAL A 76 -4.50 -14.33 8.41
C VAL A 76 -4.53 -12.82 8.66
N ALA A 77 -4.81 -12.38 9.89
CA ALA A 77 -4.81 -10.96 10.20
C ALA A 77 -3.42 -10.34 9.99
N GLU A 78 -3.39 -9.17 9.35
CA GLU A 78 -2.18 -8.38 9.13
C GLU A 78 -1.48 -8.07 10.47
N GLY A 79 -0.21 -8.46 10.55
CA GLY A 79 0.64 -8.25 11.71
C GLY A 79 1.35 -6.88 11.71
N ILE A 80 2.53 -6.85 12.32
CA ILE A 80 3.41 -5.67 12.29
C ILE A 80 4.06 -5.60 10.91
N ARG A 81 3.90 -4.44 10.24
CA ARG A 81 4.48 -4.22 8.92
C ARG A 81 5.99 -4.00 9.01
N THR A 82 6.72 -4.63 8.10
CA THR A 82 8.18 -4.56 7.97
C THR A 82 8.57 -3.80 6.71
N TRP A 83 9.88 -3.58 6.52
CA TRP A 83 10.41 -3.01 5.29
C TRP A 83 9.92 -3.71 4.02
N LYS A 84 9.62 -5.03 4.08
CA LYS A 84 9.11 -5.80 2.95
C LYS A 84 7.75 -5.28 2.48
N ASN A 85 6.87 -4.91 3.41
CA ASN A 85 5.56 -4.34 3.08
C ASN A 85 5.71 -2.95 2.44
N VAL A 86 6.62 -2.13 2.98
CA VAL A 86 6.89 -0.78 2.45
C VAL A 86 7.49 -0.87 1.05
N PHE A 87 8.47 -1.74 0.83
CA PHE A 87 9.09 -1.93 -0.47
C PHE A 87 8.13 -2.59 -1.47
N GLY A 88 7.38 -3.60 -1.05
CA GLY A 88 6.43 -4.32 -1.91
C GLY A 88 5.34 -3.39 -2.46
N ASN A 89 4.76 -2.54 -1.60
CA ASN A 89 3.66 -1.66 -2.01
C ASN A 89 4.13 -0.33 -2.58
N GLY A 90 5.29 0.19 -2.12
CA GLY A 90 5.76 1.53 -2.47
C GLY A 90 6.97 1.57 -3.41
N GLY A 91 7.68 0.46 -3.60
CA GLY A 91 8.96 0.42 -4.33
C GLY A 91 8.82 0.87 -5.78
N SER A 92 7.90 0.29 -6.54
CA SER A 92 7.65 0.65 -7.94
C SER A 92 7.23 2.12 -8.09
N ALA A 93 6.33 2.61 -7.24
CA ALA A 93 5.92 4.01 -7.24
C ALA A 93 7.09 4.96 -6.95
N THR A 94 7.99 4.56 -6.03
CA THR A 94 9.21 5.31 -5.71
C THR A 94 10.17 5.37 -6.90
N ILE A 95 10.35 4.26 -7.62
CA ILE A 95 11.18 4.21 -8.83
C ILE A 95 10.62 5.16 -9.89
N PHE A 96 9.31 5.12 -10.16
CA PHE A 96 8.70 6.04 -11.13
C PHE A 96 8.77 7.51 -10.68
N ALA A 97 8.58 7.79 -9.39
CA ALA A 97 8.76 9.14 -8.85
C ALA A 97 10.20 9.63 -9.10
N LEU A 98 11.21 8.81 -8.79
CA LEU A 98 12.62 9.13 -8.99
C LEU A 98 12.96 9.37 -10.47
N LEU A 99 12.49 8.49 -11.36
CA LEU A 99 12.68 8.66 -12.80
C LEU A 99 12.05 9.94 -13.33
N TYR A 100 10.87 10.31 -12.83
CA TYR A 100 10.27 11.61 -13.13
C TYR A 100 11.14 12.76 -12.60
N GLY A 101 11.64 12.69 -11.37
CA GLY A 101 12.52 13.73 -10.82
C GLY A 101 13.83 13.93 -11.59
N ILE A 102 14.36 12.87 -12.21
CA ILE A 102 15.57 12.93 -13.04
C ILE A 102 15.28 13.49 -14.43
N THR A 103 14.17 13.08 -15.05
CA THR A 103 13.91 13.34 -16.47
C THR A 103 12.95 14.50 -16.74
N GLY A 104 12.12 14.86 -15.77
CA GLY A 104 10.99 15.78 -15.94
C GLY A 104 9.88 15.28 -16.87
N ASN A 105 9.93 14.05 -17.36
CA ASN A 105 8.99 13.53 -18.33
C ASN A 105 7.66 13.12 -17.66
N GLU A 106 6.59 13.86 -17.94
CA GLU A 106 5.28 13.63 -17.33
C GLU A 106 4.67 12.25 -17.65
N ILE A 107 5.04 11.62 -18.77
CA ILE A 107 4.54 10.26 -19.11
C ILE A 107 4.93 9.23 -18.04
N ILE A 108 6.06 9.43 -17.36
CA ILE A 108 6.54 8.55 -16.28
C ILE A 108 5.57 8.54 -15.09
N LEU A 109 4.83 9.64 -14.88
CA LEU A 109 3.84 9.72 -13.80
C LEU A 109 2.68 8.73 -14.02
N LEU A 110 2.41 8.28 -15.25
CA LEU A 110 1.46 7.19 -15.50
C LEU A 110 1.93 5.88 -14.88
N GLY A 111 3.24 5.62 -14.87
CA GLY A 111 3.82 4.46 -14.19
C GLY A 111 3.64 4.54 -12.68
N LEU A 112 3.81 5.73 -12.09
CA LEU A 112 3.51 5.96 -10.68
C LEU A 112 2.03 5.68 -10.37
N LEU A 113 1.11 6.22 -11.17
CA LEU A 113 -0.32 5.97 -11.00
C LEU A 113 -0.66 4.48 -11.10
N GLY A 114 -0.11 3.79 -12.11
CA GLY A 114 -0.30 2.35 -12.28
C GLY A 114 0.26 1.52 -11.12
N ALA A 115 1.43 1.91 -10.58
CA ALA A 115 2.00 1.27 -9.40
C ALA A 115 1.12 1.46 -8.17
N MET A 116 0.60 2.67 -7.94
CA MET A 116 -0.29 2.97 -6.83
C MET A 116 -1.64 2.24 -6.96
N ALA A 117 -2.23 2.21 -8.15
CA ALA A 117 -3.46 1.48 -8.43
C ALA A 117 -3.27 -0.04 -8.20
N THR A 118 -2.14 -0.59 -8.64
CA THR A 118 -1.80 -2.01 -8.41
C THR A 118 -1.66 -2.31 -6.93
N ALA A 119 -0.92 -1.49 -6.17
CA ALA A 119 -0.76 -1.68 -4.73
C ALA A 119 -2.09 -1.55 -3.96
N ALA A 120 -2.96 -0.62 -4.38
CA ALA A 120 -4.29 -0.46 -3.82
C ALA A 120 -5.19 -1.66 -4.13
N GLY A 121 -5.22 -2.11 -5.39
CA GLY A 121 -5.95 -3.31 -5.80
C GLY A 121 -5.50 -4.56 -5.03
N ASP A 122 -4.19 -4.78 -4.89
CA ASP A 122 -3.63 -5.92 -4.15
C ASP A 122 -4.01 -5.89 -2.65
N THR A 123 -3.91 -4.72 -2.02
CA THR A 123 -4.30 -4.52 -0.62
C THR A 123 -5.79 -4.81 -0.43
N PHE A 124 -6.65 -4.26 -1.28
CA PHE A 124 -8.09 -4.50 -1.19
C PHE A 124 -8.44 -5.97 -1.45
N ALA A 125 -7.81 -6.59 -2.44
CA ALA A 125 -8.05 -7.98 -2.80
C ALA A 125 -7.76 -8.93 -1.63
N THR A 126 -6.61 -8.72 -0.99
CA THR A 126 -6.15 -9.52 0.14
C THR A 126 -7.07 -9.32 1.33
N GLU A 127 -7.27 -8.07 1.76
CA GLU A 127 -7.95 -7.75 3.00
C GLU A 127 -9.46 -8.06 2.96
N VAL A 128 -10.12 -7.81 1.83
CA VAL A 128 -11.55 -8.12 1.65
C VAL A 128 -11.75 -9.60 1.34
N GLY A 129 -10.84 -10.21 0.57
CA GLY A 129 -10.83 -11.63 0.27
C GLY A 129 -10.70 -12.47 1.53
N GLU A 130 -9.73 -12.18 2.38
CA GLU A 130 -9.51 -12.87 3.66
C GLU A 130 -10.65 -12.67 4.66
N ALA A 131 -11.36 -11.54 4.58
CA ALA A 131 -12.50 -11.25 5.44
C ALA A 131 -13.78 -12.02 5.07
N HIS A 132 -13.96 -12.43 3.82
CA HIS A 132 -15.23 -12.98 3.32
C HIS A 132 -15.12 -14.37 2.67
N GLU A 133 -14.05 -14.65 1.96
CA GLU A 133 -13.90 -15.90 1.24
C GLU A 133 -13.66 -17.07 2.21
N ARG A 134 -14.23 -18.22 1.88
CA ARG A 134 -14.01 -19.47 2.63
C ARG A 134 -13.24 -20.51 1.83
N GLU A 135 -13.37 -20.47 0.51
CA GLU A 135 -12.79 -21.47 -0.38
C GLU A 135 -12.03 -20.81 -1.55
N PRO A 136 -10.96 -20.04 -1.27
CA PRO A 136 -10.17 -19.42 -2.32
C PRO A 136 -9.45 -20.48 -3.16
N ARG A 137 -9.02 -20.12 -4.36
CA ARG A 137 -8.39 -21.04 -5.31
C ARG A 137 -7.04 -20.52 -5.77
N LEU A 138 -6.05 -21.39 -5.93
CA LEU A 138 -4.77 -20.99 -6.53
C LEU A 138 -4.96 -20.53 -7.97
N ILE A 139 -4.37 -19.40 -8.35
CA ILE A 139 -4.45 -18.88 -9.72
C ILE A 139 -3.82 -19.82 -10.75
N THR A 140 -2.81 -20.60 -10.36
CA THR A 140 -2.06 -21.50 -11.25
C THR A 140 -2.74 -22.83 -11.52
N THR A 141 -3.54 -23.33 -10.56
CA THR A 141 -4.13 -24.69 -10.64
C THR A 141 -5.65 -24.72 -10.46
N PHE A 142 -6.26 -23.60 -10.07
CA PHE A 142 -7.67 -23.46 -9.71
C PHE A 142 -8.17 -24.41 -8.62
N LYS A 143 -7.26 -25.08 -7.90
CA LYS A 143 -7.56 -25.93 -6.75
C LYS A 143 -7.90 -25.10 -5.53
N LYS A 144 -8.89 -25.56 -4.75
CA LYS A 144 -9.27 -24.94 -3.46
C LYS A 144 -8.10 -25.04 -2.48
N VAL A 145 -7.83 -23.95 -1.78
CA VAL A 145 -6.77 -23.84 -0.76
C VAL A 145 -7.29 -23.09 0.46
N LYS A 146 -6.49 -23.08 1.53
CA LYS A 146 -6.82 -22.33 2.74
C LYS A 146 -6.77 -20.83 2.48
N VAL A 147 -7.59 -20.06 3.20
CA VAL A 147 -7.52 -18.58 3.23
C VAL A 147 -6.12 -18.14 3.68
N GLY A 148 -5.58 -17.08 3.06
CA GLY A 148 -4.22 -16.60 3.30
C GLY A 148 -3.12 -17.37 2.54
N THR A 149 -3.46 -18.38 1.73
CA THR A 149 -2.47 -19.05 0.88
C THR A 149 -1.97 -18.09 -0.20
N SER A 150 -0.66 -17.87 -0.29
CA SER A 150 -0.05 -17.04 -1.33
C SER A 150 -0.43 -17.50 -2.74
N GLY A 151 -0.85 -16.57 -3.58
CA GLY A 151 -1.32 -16.84 -4.95
C GLY A 151 -2.76 -17.36 -5.05
N ALA A 152 -3.50 -17.38 -3.94
CA ALA A 152 -4.92 -17.71 -3.95
C ALA A 152 -5.76 -16.49 -4.35
N ILE A 153 -6.74 -16.70 -5.22
CA ILE A 153 -7.71 -15.71 -5.67
C ILE A 153 -9.11 -16.05 -5.18
N SER A 154 -9.93 -15.02 -5.02
CA SER A 154 -11.31 -15.12 -4.54
C SER A 154 -12.24 -14.18 -5.30
N ARG A 155 -13.55 -14.45 -5.29
CA ARG A 155 -14.52 -13.56 -5.95
C ARG A 155 -14.57 -12.19 -5.28
N TYR A 156 -14.61 -12.19 -3.95
CA TYR A 156 -14.60 -10.96 -3.15
C TYR A 156 -13.29 -10.18 -3.34
N GLY A 157 -12.16 -10.87 -3.38
CA GLY A 157 -10.87 -10.25 -3.63
C GLY A 157 -10.79 -9.62 -5.03
N LEU A 158 -11.30 -10.30 -6.06
CA LEU A 158 -11.31 -9.73 -7.43
C LEU A 158 -12.17 -8.47 -7.52
N VAL A 159 -13.38 -8.48 -6.93
CA VAL A 159 -14.26 -7.29 -6.93
C VAL A 159 -13.61 -6.16 -6.12
N ALA A 160 -13.02 -6.48 -4.97
CA ALA A 160 -12.32 -5.51 -4.14
C ALA A 160 -11.09 -4.94 -4.85
N ALA A 161 -10.36 -5.74 -5.62
CA ALA A 161 -9.22 -5.28 -6.42
C ALA A 161 -9.64 -4.21 -7.43
N LEU A 162 -10.76 -4.41 -8.13
CA LEU A 162 -11.29 -3.45 -9.08
C LEU A 162 -11.71 -2.14 -8.40
N VAL A 163 -12.30 -2.22 -7.21
CA VAL A 163 -12.68 -1.03 -6.42
C VAL A 163 -11.44 -0.32 -5.87
N GLY A 164 -10.41 -1.06 -5.45
CA GLY A 164 -9.18 -0.48 -4.89
C GLY A 164 -8.30 0.16 -5.97
N ALA A 165 -8.28 -0.39 -7.19
CA ALA A 165 -7.45 0.09 -8.28
C ALA A 165 -8.09 1.23 -9.11
N GLY A 166 -9.41 1.44 -9.01
CA GLY A 166 -10.15 2.49 -9.71
C GLY A 166 -10.26 3.78 -8.91
#